data_AF-A0A534U1V0-F1
#
_entry.id   AF-A0A534U1V0-F1
#
_cell.length_a   1.000
_cell.length_b   1.000
_cell.length_c   1.000
_cell.angle_alpha   90.00
_cell.angle_beta   90.00
_cell.angle_gamma   90.00
#
_symmetry.space_group_name_H-M   'P 1'
#
loop_
_entity.id
_entity.type
_entity.pdbx_description
1 polymer ?
#
loop_
_entity_poly.entity_id
_entity_poly.type
_entity_poly.pdbx_seq_one_letter_code
_entity_poly.pdbx_strand_id
1 'polypeptide(L)' 'MNFDYSDKVKALQRRVQGFIDEHVYPNEATFVRQVAEGDRWQPTRIVEELKAKARAQDLWNLFLPESEY' A
#
# COMPACT_ATOMS: atom_id res chain seq x y z
N MET A 1 -24.52 6.23 -20.86
CA MET A 1 -23.98 6.12 -19.49
C MET A 1 -22.47 6.02 -19.62
N ASN A 2 -21.68 6.85 -18.93
CA ASN A 2 -20.22 6.77 -18.97
C ASN A 2 -19.75 6.02 -17.71
N PHE A 3 -19.06 4.91 -17.89
CA PHE A 3 -18.55 4.04 -16.82
C PHE A 3 -17.03 4.20 -16.61
N ASP A 4 -16.39 5.12 -17.33
CA ASP A 4 -14.97 5.37 -17.20
C ASP A 4 -14.63 6.01 -15.85
N TYR A 5 -13.49 5.63 -15.30
CA TYR A 5 -12.90 6.31 -14.16
C TYR A 5 -12.48 7.73 -14.52
N SER A 6 -12.57 8.65 -13.55
CA SER A 6 -12.04 10.00 -13.68
C SER A 6 -10.50 9.98 -13.79
N ASP A 7 -9.93 11.04 -14.35
CA ASP A 7 -8.47 11.15 -14.48
C ASP A 7 -7.76 11.11 -13.12
N LYS A 8 -8.40 11.65 -12.06
CA LYS A 8 -7.92 11.54 -10.66
C LYS A 8 -7.78 10.06 -10.26
N VAL A 9 -8.80 9.25 -10.51
CA VAL A 9 -8.79 7.81 -10.15
C VAL A 9 -7.79 7.04 -11.01
N LYS A 10 -7.71 7.30 -12.31
CA LYS A 10 -6.71 6.67 -13.19
C LYS A 10 -5.28 6.98 -12.75
N ALA A 11 -5.02 8.22 -12.32
CA ALA A 11 -3.72 8.62 -11.78
C ALA A 11 -3.41 7.91 -10.45
N LEU A 12 -4.39 7.80 -9.55
CA LEU A 12 -4.23 7.07 -8.29
C LEU A 12 -3.96 5.58 -8.53
N GLN A 13 -4.69 4.93 -9.44
CA GLN A 13 -4.47 3.53 -9.81
C GLN A 13 -3.04 3.28 -10.28
N ARG A 14 -2.51 4.14 -11.16
CA ARG A 14 -1.11 4.03 -11.63
C ARG A 14 -0.10 4.11 -10.49
N ARG A 15 -0.29 5.03 -9.54
CA ARG A 15 0.60 5.18 -8.38
C ARG A 15 0.53 3.96 -7.45
N VAL A 16 -0.68 3.47 -7.18
CA VAL A 16 -0.87 2.26 -6.35
C VAL A 16 -0.23 1.05 -7.01
N GLN A 17 -0.45 0.85 -8.32
CA GLN A 17 0.15 -0.27 -9.05
C GLN A 17 1.68 -0.19 -9.03
N GLY A 18 2.25 0.99 -9.31
CA GLY A 18 3.70 1.19 -9.23
C GLY A 18 4.27 0.89 -7.85
N PHE A 19 3.59 1.34 -6.78
CA PHE A 19 4.01 1.00 -5.41
C PHE A 19 3.97 -0.51 -5.13
N ILE A 20 2.96 -1.21 -5.62
CA ILE A 20 2.86 -2.66 -5.48
C ILE A 20 4.01 -3.35 -6.22
N ASP A 21 4.25 -2.97 -7.47
CA ASP A 21 5.28 -3.57 -8.33
C ASP A 21 6.70 -3.32 -7.80
N GLU A 22 6.98 -2.10 -7.32
CA GLU A 22 8.31 -1.69 -6.87
C GLU A 22 8.62 -2.09 -5.42
N HIS A 23 7.61 -2.25 -4.57
CA HIS A 23 7.82 -2.39 -3.14
C HIS A 23 7.10 -3.58 -2.49
N VAL A 24 5.94 -3.99 -2.97
CA VAL A 24 5.18 -5.10 -2.35
C VAL A 24 5.66 -6.43 -2.90
N TYR A 25 5.55 -6.67 -4.22
CA TYR A 25 5.90 -7.96 -4.82
C TYR A 25 7.36 -8.37 -4.56
N PRO A 26 8.38 -7.49 -4.66
CA PRO A 26 9.77 -7.86 -4.38
C PRO A 26 10.00 -8.31 -2.93
N ASN A 27 9.11 -7.94 -2.01
CA ASN A 27 9.25 -8.19 -0.58
C ASN A 27 8.37 -9.32 -0.04
N GLU A 28 7.59 -10.02 -0.89
CA GLU A 28 6.73 -11.12 -0.45
C GLU A 28 7.51 -12.25 0.24
N ALA A 29 8.65 -12.66 -0.33
CA ALA A 29 9.49 -13.70 0.28
C ALA A 29 10.04 -13.27 1.65
N THR A 30 10.42 -12.00 1.79
CA THR A 30 10.88 -11.41 3.06
C THR A 30 9.74 -11.39 4.08
N PHE A 31 8.53 -11.03 3.66
CA PHE A 31 7.35 -11.06 4.51
C PHE A 31 7.07 -12.47 5.03
N VAL A 32 7.02 -13.47 4.14
CA VAL A 32 6.77 -14.88 4.51
C VAL A 32 7.81 -15.37 5.52
N ARG A 33 9.10 -15.08 5.29
CA ARG A 33 10.18 -15.43 6.23
C ARG A 33 9.98 -14.77 7.59
N GLN A 34 9.71 -13.46 7.63
CA GLN A 34 9.51 -12.74 8.89
C GLN A 34 8.27 -13.20 9.66
N VAL A 35 7.19 -13.60 8.96
CA VAL A 35 6.01 -14.19 9.59
C VAL A 35 6.32 -15.56 10.21
N ALA A 36 7.17 -16.37 9.55
CA ALA A 36 7.54 -17.69 10.04
C ALA A 36 8.47 -17.64 11.27
N GLU A 37 9.36 -16.64 11.33
CA GLU A 37 10.35 -16.46 12.40
C GLU A 37 9.83 -15.62 13.58
N GLY A 38 8.88 -14.71 13.33
CA GLY A 38 8.41 -13.71 14.29
C GLY A 38 7.20 -14.12 15.13
N ASP A 39 6.79 -13.21 16.01
CA ASP A 39 5.52 -13.31 16.72
C ASP A 39 4.35 -13.02 15.76
N ARG A 40 3.40 -13.97 15.69
CA ARG A 40 2.20 -13.88 14.85
C ARG A 40 1.31 -12.69 15.19
N TRP A 41 1.42 -12.14 16.39
CA TRP A 41 0.63 -11.00 16.86
C TRP A 41 1.33 -9.65 16.66
N GLN A 42 2.55 -9.63 16.13
CA GLN A 42 3.30 -8.40 15.86
C GLN A 42 3.41 -8.15 14.36
N PRO A 43 3.38 -6.89 13.91
CA PRO A 43 3.65 -6.57 12.51
C PRO A 43 5.10 -6.94 12.17
N THR A 44 5.29 -7.49 10.97
CA THR A 44 6.64 -7.77 10.47
C THR A 44 7.36 -6.46 10.16
N ARG A 45 8.68 -6.47 10.35
CA ARG A 45 9.53 -5.29 10.10
C ARG A 45 9.35 -4.74 8.69
N ILE A 46 9.24 -5.63 7.69
CA ILE A 46 9.06 -5.23 6.30
C ILE A 46 7.74 -4.48 6.09
N VAL A 47 6.66 -4.91 6.75
CA VAL A 47 5.37 -4.23 6.66
C VAL A 47 5.44 -2.83 7.27
N GLU A 48 6.12 -2.63 8.40
CA GLU A 48 6.30 -1.30 8.98
C GLU A 48 7.13 -0.36 8.08
N GLU A 49 8.19 -0.88 7.46
CA GLU A 49 8.99 -0.12 6.50
C GLU A 49 8.16 0.28 5.25
N LEU A 50 7.34 -0.64 4.74
CA LEU A 50 6.45 -0.38 3.60
C LEU A 50 5.35 0.64 3.95
N LYS A 51 4.77 0.58 5.15
CA LYS A 51 3.79 1.59 5.62
C LYS A 51 4.39 2.99 5.64
N ALA A 52 5.64 3.13 6.09
CA ALA A 52 6.32 4.43 6.08
C ALA A 52 6.50 4.98 4.65
N LYS A 53 6.89 4.13 3.70
CA LYS A 53 6.99 4.51 2.27
C LYS A 53 5.64 4.87 1.66
N ALA A 54 4.58 4.10 1.93
CA ALA A 54 3.24 4.39 1.45
C ALA A 54 2.74 5.76 1.93
N ARG A 55 2.96 6.08 3.22
CA ARG A 55 2.65 7.40 3.79
C ARG A 55 3.43 8.53 3.11
N ALA A 56 4.73 8.35 2.87
CA ALA A 56 5.57 9.34 2.20
C ALA A 56 5.17 9.60 0.73
N GLN A 57 4.42 8.68 0.13
CA GLN A 57 3.91 8.80 -1.24
C GLN A 57 2.40 9.14 -1.28
N ASP A 58 1.79 9.58 -0.19
CA ASP A 58 0.34 9.85 -0.08
C ASP A 58 -0.56 8.67 -0.51
N LEU A 59 -0.08 7.44 -0.34
CA LEU A 59 -0.84 6.20 -0.59
C LEU A 59 -1.39 5.64 0.73
N TRP A 60 -1.89 6.51 1.59
CA TRP A 60 -2.36 6.18 2.93
C TRP A 60 -3.82 6.60 3.12
N ASN A 61 -4.58 5.81 3.89
CA ASN A 61 -5.99 6.05 4.18
C ASN A 61 -6.87 6.28 2.93
N LEU A 62 -6.56 5.64 1.80
CA LEU A 62 -7.32 5.81 0.55
C LEU A 62 -8.79 5.37 0.62
N PHE A 63 -9.16 4.61 1.66
CA PHE A 63 -10.53 4.20 1.94
C PHE A 63 -11.34 5.24 2.73
N LEU A 64 -10.66 6.22 3.33
CA LEU A 64 -11.28 7.25 4.13
C LEU A 64 -11.70 8.40 3.20
N PRO A 65 -13.00 8.73 3.11
CA PRO A 65 -13.42 9.92 2.38
C PRO A 65 -12.86 11.18 3.07
N GLU A 66 -12.71 12.26 2.30
CA GLU A 66 -12.39 13.57 2.88
C GLU A 66 -13.47 13.93 3.91
N SER A 67 -13.04 14.28 5.13
CA SER A 67 -13.90 14.73 6.22
C SER A 67 -13.72 16.24 6.39
N GLU A 68 -14.82 16.99 6.44
CA GLU A 68 -14.83 18.45 6.64
C GLU A 68 -14.90 18.88 8.12
N TYR A 69 -14.60 17.99 9.06
CA TYR A 69 -14.66 18.24 10.51
C TYR A 69 -13.29 18.19 11.18
#